data_AF-A0A0A0B1J5-F1
#
_entry.id   AF-A0A0A0B1J5-F1
#
_cell.length_a   1.000
_cell.length_b   1.000
_cell.length_c   1.000
_cell.angle_alpha   90.00
_cell.angle_beta   90.00
_cell.angle_gamma   90.00
#
_symmetry.space_group_name_H-M   'P 1'
#
loop_
_entity.id
_entity.type
_entity.pdbx_description
1 polymer ?
#
loop_
_entity_poly.entity_id
_entity_poly.type
_entity_poly.pdbx_seq_one_letter_code
_entity_poly.pdbx_strand_id
1 'polypeptide(L)'
;MSGVALYAQNPWRRTRQLVGDLLVVLWVAAWVRAGLWVHDSVARLAAPGRTLEDAGSSLSDSLGSAGDTVARVPLVGDDARSPFDAAGGAADSIARAGVQVQEGAAQLALLLGILVAAVPVLLVVGAWLR
;
A
#
# COMPACT_ATOMS: atom_id res chain seq x y z
N MET A 1 -35.10 -55.93 11.76
CA MET A 1 -33.76 -55.43 12.16
C MET A 1 -32.79 -55.89 11.10
N SER A 2 -32.60 -55.08 10.06
CA SER A 2 -31.92 -55.53 8.84
C SER A 2 -31.10 -54.38 8.26
N GLY A 3 -29.78 -54.51 8.40
CA GLY A 3 -28.81 -53.87 7.52
C GLY A 3 -28.65 -52.36 7.65
N VAL A 4 -28.11 -51.89 8.78
CA VAL A 4 -27.30 -50.68 8.74
C VAL A 4 -26.08 -51.02 7.87
N ALA A 5 -26.16 -50.74 6.58
CA ALA A 5 -25.02 -50.69 5.69
C ALA A 5 -24.20 -49.43 6.05
N LEU A 6 -23.59 -49.48 7.24
CA LEU A 6 -22.41 -48.69 7.55
C LEU A 6 -21.29 -49.19 6.62
N TYR A 7 -20.60 -48.24 6.01
CA TYR A 7 -19.16 -48.35 5.79
C TYR A 7 -18.60 -49.08 4.55
N ALA A 8 -19.25 -48.99 3.39
CA ALA A 8 -18.48 -48.97 2.13
C ALA A 8 -17.99 -47.54 1.83
N GLN A 9 -17.35 -46.90 2.82
CA GLN A 9 -16.62 -45.66 2.59
C GLN A 9 -15.41 -46.01 1.74
N ASN A 10 -15.49 -45.75 0.44
CA ASN A 10 -14.39 -45.97 -0.48
C ASN A 10 -13.18 -45.12 0.00
N PRO A 11 -12.15 -45.72 0.64
CA PRO A 11 -11.07 -44.96 1.26
C PRO A 11 -10.30 -44.14 0.20
N TRP A 12 -10.29 -44.64 -1.03
CA TRP A 12 -9.75 -43.97 -2.21
C TRP A 12 -10.41 -42.61 -2.52
N ARG A 13 -11.73 -42.47 -2.28
CA ARG A 13 -12.43 -41.19 -2.46
C ARG A 13 -12.11 -40.20 -1.34
N ARG A 14 -11.99 -40.67 -0.09
CA ARG A 14 -11.63 -39.82 1.06
C ARG A 14 -10.21 -39.25 0.96
N THR A 15 -9.22 -40.08 0.59
CA THR A 15 -7.84 -39.60 0.44
C THR A 15 -7.73 -38.58 -0.69
N ARG A 16 -8.41 -38.79 -1.82
CA ARG A 16 -8.45 -37.83 -2.93
C ARG A 16 -9.08 -36.50 -2.53
N GLN A 17 -10.11 -36.52 -1.70
CA GLN A 17 -10.79 -35.31 -1.24
C GLN A 17 -9.91 -34.53 -0.25
N LEU A 18 -9.30 -35.20 0.73
CA LEU A 18 -8.32 -34.59 1.64
C LEU A 18 -7.12 -33.98 0.90
N VAL A 19 -6.59 -34.69 -0.10
CA VAL A 19 -5.49 -34.17 -0.93
C VAL A 19 -5.96 -32.98 -1.77
N GLY A 20 -7.17 -33.04 -2.34
CA GLY A 20 -7.76 -31.92 -3.09
C GLY A 20 -7.91 -30.67 -2.22
N ASP A 21 -8.49 -30.81 -1.03
CA ASP A 21 -8.68 -29.71 -0.08
C ASP A 21 -7.32 -29.12 0.35
N LEU A 22 -6.34 -29.97 0.64
CA LEU A 22 -4.99 -29.52 0.99
C LEU A 22 -4.32 -28.76 -0.15
N LEU A 23 -4.44 -29.24 -1.39
CA LEU A 23 -3.91 -28.56 -2.56
C LEU A 23 -4.56 -27.19 -2.77
N VAL A 24 -5.89 -27.09 -2.58
CA VAL A 24 -6.61 -25.82 -2.63
C VAL A 24 -6.13 -24.86 -1.55
N VAL A 25 -6.01 -25.33 -0.30
CA VAL A 25 -5.52 -24.51 0.81
C VAL A 25 -4.10 -24.02 0.55
N LEU A 26 -3.20 -24.89 0.10
CA LEU A 26 -1.84 -24.52 -0.26
C LEU A 26 -1.80 -23.51 -1.42
N TRP A 27 -2.66 -23.69 -2.42
CA TRP A 27 -2.81 -22.78 -3.54
C TRP A 27 -3.27 -21.39 -3.10
N VAL A 28 -4.34 -21.32 -2.30
CA VAL A 28 -4.85 -20.07 -1.74
C VAL A 28 -3.77 -19.39 -0.89
N ALA A 29 -3.10 -20.13 -0.01
CA ALA A 29 -2.03 -19.60 0.82
C ALA A 29 -0.86 -19.05 -0.01
N ALA A 30 -0.48 -19.74 -1.10
CA ALA A 30 0.57 -19.28 -2.01
C ALA A 30 0.21 -17.93 -2.66
N TRP A 31 -1.03 -17.78 -3.14
CA TRP A 31 -1.48 -16.56 -3.81
C TRP A 31 -1.76 -15.41 -2.86
N VAL A 32 -2.26 -15.68 -1.66
CA VAL A 32 -2.31 -14.67 -0.60
C VAL A 32 -0.91 -14.15 -0.30
N ARG A 33 0.08 -15.04 -0.18
CA ARG A 33 1.47 -14.63 0.05
C ARG A 33 2.05 -13.85 -1.13
N ALA A 34 1.71 -14.21 -2.36
CA ALA A 34 2.08 -13.43 -3.55
C ALA A 34 1.45 -12.03 -3.53
N GLY A 35 0.17 -11.92 -3.18
CA GLY A 35 -0.53 -10.63 -3.05
C GLY A 35 0.10 -9.72 -1.97
N LEU A 36 0.44 -10.28 -0.81
CA LEU A 36 1.17 -9.55 0.24
C LEU A 36 2.55 -9.09 -0.23
N TRP A 37 3.29 -9.94 -0.95
CA TRP A 37 4.59 -9.57 -1.49
C TRP A 37 4.51 -8.44 -2.52
N VAL A 38 3.47 -8.44 -3.37
CA VAL A 38 3.21 -7.35 -4.31
C VAL A 38 2.84 -6.07 -3.57
N HIS A 39 1.95 -6.16 -2.57
CA HIS A 39 1.59 -5.03 -1.72
C HIS A 39 2.82 -4.38 -1.10
N ASP A 40 3.66 -5.14 -0.41
CA ASP A 40 4.87 -4.63 0.23
C ASP A 40 5.85 -4.01 -0.77
N SER A 41 5.96 -4.61 -1.97
CA SER A 41 6.85 -4.11 -3.02
C SER A 41 6.41 -2.77 -3.56
N VAL A 42 5.10 -2.57 -3.75
CA VAL A 42 4.53 -1.30 -4.21
C VAL A 42 4.50 -0.26 -3.08
N ALA A 43 4.20 -0.67 -1.85
CA ALA A 43 4.20 0.22 -0.68
C ALA A 43 5.58 0.85 -0.42
N ARG A 44 6.67 0.18 -0.80
CA ARG A 44 8.03 0.76 -0.78
C ARG A 44 8.17 2.00 -1.67
N LEU A 45 7.34 2.17 -2.70
CA LEU A 45 7.33 3.37 -3.54
C LEU A 45 6.86 4.63 -2.79
N ALA A 46 6.31 4.49 -1.58
CA ALA A 46 6.03 5.63 -0.70
C ALA A 46 7.31 6.27 -0.11
N ALA A 47 8.46 5.58 -0.13
CA ALA A 47 9.70 6.11 0.45
C ALA A 47 10.17 7.44 -0.20
N PRO A 48 10.22 7.57 -1.54
CA PRO A 48 10.44 8.86 -2.19
C PRO A 48 9.46 9.95 -1.76
N GLY A 49 8.18 9.61 -1.57
CA GLY A 49 7.15 10.56 -1.12
C GLY A 49 7.43 11.08 0.29
N ARG A 50 7.89 10.23 1.22
CA ARG A 50 8.34 10.66 2.56
C ARG A 50 9.54 11.58 2.48
N THR A 51 10.54 11.26 1.65
CA THR A 51 11.69 12.13 1.46
C THR A 51 11.29 13.51 0.94
N LEU A 52 10.31 13.59 0.04
CA LEU A 52 9.79 14.87 -0.46
C LEU A 52 9.00 15.65 0.60
N GLU A 53 8.19 14.97 1.40
CA GLU A 53 7.48 15.55 2.56
C GLU A 53 8.46 16.18 3.55
N ASP A 54 9.45 15.39 3.99
CA ASP A 54 10.45 15.80 4.97
C ASP A 54 11.32 16.96 4.42
N ALA A 55 11.77 16.86 3.16
CA ALA A 55 12.59 17.90 2.55
C ALA A 55 11.82 19.20 2.32
N GLY A 56 10.56 19.10 1.85
CA GLY A 56 9.71 20.27 1.60
C GLY A 56 9.33 21.00 2.89
N SER A 57 8.97 20.26 3.94
CA SER A 57 8.62 20.83 5.25
C SER A 57 9.82 21.51 5.90
N SER A 58 10.96 20.82 5.97
CA SER A 58 12.21 21.38 6.52
C SER A 58 12.69 22.62 5.76
N LEU A 59 12.55 22.62 4.43
CA LEU A 59 12.88 23.78 3.61
C LEU A 59 11.90 24.95 3.86
N SER A 60 10.60 24.68 3.98
CA SER A 60 9.59 25.68 4.31
C SER A 60 9.88 26.35 5.66
N ASP A 61 10.18 25.56 6.69
CA ASP A 61 10.53 26.05 8.03
C ASP A 61 11.80 26.91 8.02
N SER A 62 12.81 26.48 7.28
CA SER A 62 14.07 27.22 7.13
C SER A 62 13.87 28.57 6.42
N LEU A 63 13.04 28.58 5.37
CA LEU A 63 12.71 29.79 4.61
C LEU A 63 11.84 30.76 5.43
N GLY A 64 10.86 30.25 6.18
CA GLY A 64 10.06 31.06 7.10
C GLY A 64 10.93 31.72 8.17
N SER A 65 11.86 30.97 8.76
CA SER A 65 12.82 31.49 9.74
C SER A 65 13.77 32.56 9.16
N ALA A 66 14.18 32.39 7.90
CA ALA A 66 14.97 33.38 7.18
C ALA A 66 14.15 34.65 6.88
N GLY A 67 12.91 34.48 6.43
CA GLY A 67 11.96 35.58 6.20
C GLY A 67 11.71 36.40 7.47
N ASP A 68 11.48 35.74 8.60
CA ASP A 68 11.34 36.39 9.92
C ASP A 68 12.58 37.18 10.34
N THR A 69 13.76 36.71 9.92
CA THR A 69 15.03 37.39 10.20
C THR A 69 15.19 38.64 9.36
N VAL A 70 14.88 38.54 8.07
CA VAL A 70 14.98 39.65 7.13
C VAL A 70 13.89 40.71 7.38
N ALA A 71 12.72 40.30 7.87
CA ALA A 71 11.63 41.20 8.27
C ALA A 71 12.02 42.20 9.38
N ARG A 72 13.10 41.92 10.14
CA ARG A 72 13.60 42.83 11.18
C ARG A 72 14.41 44.02 10.64
N VAL A 73 14.67 44.09 9.32
CA VAL A 73 15.42 45.19 8.71
C VAL A 73 14.52 46.43 8.54
N PRO A 74 14.87 47.59 9.12
CA PRO A 74 14.09 48.82 8.95
C PRO A 74 14.00 49.24 7.48
N LEU A 75 12.85 49.82 7.09
CA LEU A 75 12.54 50.37 5.75
C LEU A 75 12.30 49.36 4.62
N VAL A 76 12.84 48.13 4.68
CA VAL A 76 12.70 47.12 3.59
C VAL A 76 12.29 45.73 4.07
N GLY A 77 12.01 45.55 5.37
CA GLY A 77 11.74 44.23 5.95
C GLY A 77 10.60 43.46 5.28
N ASP A 78 9.49 44.12 4.96
CA ASP A 78 8.32 43.47 4.34
C ASP A 78 8.59 43.03 2.89
N ASP A 79 9.19 43.92 2.09
CA ASP A 79 9.57 43.62 0.69
C ASP A 79 10.63 42.53 0.64
N ALA A 80 11.55 42.52 1.60
CA ALA A 80 12.62 41.54 1.67
C ALA A 80 12.17 40.19 2.25
N ARG A 81 11.06 40.14 3.00
CA ARG A 81 10.42 38.90 3.50
C ARG A 81 9.63 38.16 2.40
N SER A 82 8.91 38.90 1.56
CA SER A 82 8.06 38.37 0.49
C SER A 82 8.65 37.21 -0.34
N PRO A 83 9.90 37.28 -0.87
CA PRO A 83 10.48 36.17 -1.63
C PRO A 83 10.71 34.91 -0.80
N PHE A 84 10.98 35.03 0.51
CA PHE A 84 11.13 33.88 1.40
C PHE A 84 9.79 33.21 1.71
N ASP A 85 8.75 34.01 1.95
CA ASP A 85 7.39 33.48 2.15
C ASP A 85 6.90 32.76 0.89
N ALA A 86 7.15 33.33 -0.30
CA ALA A 86 6.80 32.69 -1.57
C ALA A 86 7.56 31.38 -1.79
N ALA A 87 8.87 31.36 -1.50
CA ALA A 87 9.68 30.15 -1.58
C ALA A 87 9.24 29.09 -0.55
N GLY A 88 8.89 29.51 0.67
CA GLY A 88 8.37 28.62 1.73
C GLY A 88 7.04 27.98 1.34
N GLY A 89 6.14 28.74 0.70
CA GLY A 89 4.89 28.20 0.14
C GLY A 89 5.10 27.21 -1.01
N ALA A 90 6.13 27.44 -1.85
CA ALA A 90 6.52 26.47 -2.87
C ALA A 90 7.09 25.18 -2.25
N ALA A 91 7.92 25.29 -1.20
CA ALA A 91 8.45 24.15 -0.46
C ALA A 91 7.33 23.33 0.24
N ASP A 92 6.34 24.00 0.81
CA ASP A 92 5.15 23.36 1.38
C ASP A 92 4.31 22.63 0.30
N SER A 93 4.24 23.18 -0.91
CA SER A 93 3.59 22.51 -2.05
C SER A 93 4.33 21.22 -2.44
N ILE A 94 5.67 21.21 -2.36
CA ILE A 94 6.48 20.00 -2.57
C ILE A 94 6.20 18.97 -1.48
N ALA A 95 6.11 19.40 -0.22
CA ALA A 95 5.83 18.50 0.89
C ALA A 95 4.46 17.81 0.72
N ARG A 96 3.44 18.59 0.37
CA ARG A 96 2.10 18.10 0.06
C ARG A 96 2.06 17.14 -1.14
N ALA A 97 2.88 17.39 -2.16
CA ALA A 97 3.04 16.44 -3.27
C ALA A 97 3.68 15.13 -2.80
N GLY A 98 4.63 15.19 -1.86
CA GLY A 98 5.21 14.03 -1.19
C GLY A 98 4.16 13.16 -0.52
N VAL A 99 3.24 13.76 0.25
CA VAL A 99 2.11 13.06 0.88
C VAL A 99 1.21 12.38 -0.17
N GLN A 100 0.85 13.09 -1.25
CA GLN A 100 0.02 12.52 -2.32
C GLN A 100 0.68 11.30 -2.99
N VAL A 101 2.00 11.32 -3.18
CA VAL A 101 2.75 10.17 -3.70
C VAL A 101 2.66 8.98 -2.75
N GLN A 102 2.78 9.20 -1.43
CA GLN A 102 2.65 8.14 -0.43
C GLN A 102 1.26 7.51 -0.44
N GLU A 103 0.21 8.33 -0.47
CA GLU A 103 -1.18 7.88 -0.53
C GLU A 103 -1.45 7.09 -1.81
N GLY A 104 -0.98 7.60 -2.96
CA GLY A 104 -1.12 6.91 -4.25
C GLY A 104 -0.41 5.55 -4.25
N ALA A 105 0.82 5.49 -3.73
CA ALA A 105 1.56 4.24 -3.58
C ALA A 105 0.84 3.24 -2.67
N ALA A 106 0.27 3.70 -1.54
CA ALA A 106 -0.49 2.86 -0.62
C ALA A 106 -1.77 2.31 -1.27
N GLN A 107 -2.52 3.14 -1.99
CA GLN A 107 -3.72 2.72 -2.72
C GLN A 107 -3.40 1.68 -3.81
N LEU A 108 -2.35 1.93 -4.61
CA LEU A 108 -1.89 0.98 -5.62
C LEU A 108 -1.42 -0.33 -5.01
N ALA A 109 -0.69 -0.27 -3.89
CA ALA A 109 -0.25 -1.46 -3.18
C ALA A 109 -1.43 -2.32 -2.72
N LEU A 110 -2.49 -1.71 -2.19
CA LEU A 110 -3.71 -2.41 -1.78
C LEU A 110 -4.43 -3.03 -2.98
N LEU A 111 -4.69 -2.23 -4.02
CA LEU A 111 -5.41 -2.69 -5.21
C LEU A 111 -4.70 -3.86 -5.90
N LEU A 112 -3.39 -3.73 -6.12
CA LEU A 112 -2.60 -4.77 -6.78
C LEU A 112 -2.46 -6.01 -5.92
N GLY A 113 -2.23 -5.86 -4.61
CA GLY A 113 -2.16 -7.00 -3.69
C GLY A 113 -3.46 -7.81 -3.66
N ILE A 114 -4.60 -7.12 -3.61
CA ILE A 114 -5.93 -7.75 -3.66
C ILE A 114 -6.16 -8.43 -5.01
N LEU A 115 -5.89 -7.76 -6.13
CA LEU A 115 -6.10 -8.34 -7.47
C LEU A 115 -5.27 -9.61 -7.68
N VAL A 116 -4.01 -9.59 -7.26
CA VAL A 116 -3.10 -10.74 -7.36
C VAL A 116 -3.58 -11.92 -6.52
N ALA A 117 -4.13 -11.68 -5.34
CA ALA A 117 -4.68 -12.74 -4.50
C ALA A 117 -6.07 -13.22 -4.98
N ALA A 118 -6.95 -12.31 -5.37
CA ALA A 118 -8.36 -12.60 -5.64
C ALA A 118 -8.57 -13.39 -6.93
N VAL A 119 -7.90 -13.04 -8.03
CA VAL A 119 -8.07 -13.71 -9.33
C VAL A 119 -7.88 -15.23 -9.24
N PRO A 120 -6.75 -15.76 -8.75
CA PRO A 120 -6.53 -17.20 -8.66
C PRO A 120 -7.43 -17.90 -7.64
N VAL A 121 -7.83 -17.21 -6.55
CA VAL A 121 -8.77 -17.75 -5.56
C VAL A 121 -10.16 -17.89 -6.19
N LEU A 122 -10.64 -16.88 -6.90
CA LEU A 122 -11.93 -16.89 -7.60
C LEU A 122 -11.98 -17.97 -8.69
N LEU A 123 -10.87 -18.20 -9.40
CA LEU A 123 -10.78 -19.28 -10.39
C LEU A 123 -10.95 -20.66 -9.75
N VAL A 124 -10.27 -20.92 -8.62
CA VAL A 124 -10.38 -22.20 -7.91
C VAL A 124 -11.78 -22.38 -7.30
N VAL A 125 -12.34 -21.35 -6.69
CA VAL A 125 -13.70 -21.39 -6.12
C VAL A 125 -14.75 -21.60 -7.23
N GLY A 126 -14.60 -20.90 -8.36
CA GLY A 126 -15.51 -21.04 -9.51
C GLY A 126 -15.40 -22.41 -10.20
N ALA A 127 -14.23 -23.04 -10.18
CA ALA A 127 -14.05 -24.42 -10.64
C ALA A 127 -14.61 -25.45 -9.65
N TRP A 128 -14.62 -25.14 -8.35
CA TRP A 128 -15.19 -26.00 -7.30
C TRP A 128 -16.71 -25.96 -7.21
N LEU A 129 -17.33 -24.85 -7.60
CA LEU A 129 -18.78 -24.65 -7.60
C LEU A 129 -19.48 -25.17 -8.86
N ARG A 130 -18.72 -25.61 -9.88
CA ARG A 130 -19.22 -26.25 -11.10
C ARG A 130 -19.12 -27.76 -11.01
#